data_AF-A0A7U9SLB3-F1
#
_entry.id   AF-A0A7U9SLB3-F1
#
_cell.length_a   1.000
_cell.length_b   1.000
_cell.length_c   1.000
_cell.angle_alpha   90.00
_cell.angle_beta   90.00
_cell.angle_gamma   90.00
#
_symmetry.space_group_name_H-M   'P 1'
#
loop_
_entity.id
_entity.type
_entity.pdbx_description
1 polymer ?
#
loop_
_entity_poly.entity_id
_entity_poly.type
_entity_poly.pdbx_seq_one_letter_code
_entity_poly.pdbx_strand_id
1 'polypeptide(L)'
;MNVMSEFLVMAATLLDIKCRMLLPREVNEEGEEEDPRAELVQKLLEYKMYKYMSYELKDRQVDAARTLFKEKTLPKEIQDYRPPVDMATLLGGVDLSRLQELFKTVMKRQEDKIDPVRSTFGQIEKDEVDMDGKTLYVEEYLRSHKTFSFVALLEGQRSKMEIIVTFLVVLELMKVGKISIAQEDTFKDIIITSNEM
;
A
#
# COMPACT_ATOMS: atom_id res chain seq x y z
N MET A 1 6.52 17.96 10.39
CA MET A 1 7.71 18.39 11.17
C MET A 1 8.77 17.29 11.33
N ASN A 2 8.43 15.99 11.39
CA ASN A 2 9.41 14.92 11.66
C ASN A 2 10.54 14.75 10.62
N VAL A 3 10.30 14.99 9.32
CA VAL A 3 11.35 14.88 8.29
C VAL A 3 12.55 15.79 8.59
N MET A 4 12.33 16.96 9.19
CA MET A 4 13.40 17.90 9.51
C MET A 4 14.30 17.44 10.66
N SER A 5 13.85 16.54 11.53
CA SER A 5 14.62 16.10 12.70
C SER A 5 15.89 15.35 12.31
N GLU A 6 15.82 14.43 11.35
CA GLU A 6 16.98 13.68 10.86
C GLU A 6 17.96 14.58 10.09
N PHE A 7 17.45 15.54 9.31
CA PHE A 7 18.30 16.53 8.64
C PHE A 7 18.99 17.49 9.62
N LEU A 8 18.31 17.86 10.71
CA LEU A 8 18.90 18.67 11.79
C LEU A 8 20.02 17.91 12.50
N VAL A 9 19.81 16.62 12.82
CA VAL A 9 20.86 15.77 13.41
C VAL A 9 22.04 15.65 12.45
N MET A 10 21.80 15.37 11.17
CA MET A 10 22.88 15.30 10.16
C MET A 10 23.64 16.62 10.04
N ALA A 11 22.94 17.76 10.04
CA ALA A 11 23.56 19.08 9.98
C ALA A 11 24.43 19.37 11.22
N ALA A 12 23.95 19.00 12.41
CA ALA A 12 24.71 19.12 13.66
C ALA A 12 25.96 18.23 13.63
N THR A 13 25.84 16.98 13.16
CA THR A 13 26.98 16.06 12.99
C THR A 13 28.02 16.61 12.02
N LEU A 14 27.61 17.16 10.87
CA LEU A 14 28.53 17.77 9.91
C LEU A 14 29.25 19.00 10.47
N LEU A 15 28.55 19.82 11.27
CA LEU A 15 29.15 20.95 11.98
C LEU A 15 30.18 20.48 13.01
N ASP A 16 29.86 19.46 13.81
CA ASP A 16 30.78 18.88 14.81
C ASP A 16 32.06 18.33 14.14
N ILE A 17 31.91 17.53 13.07
CA ILE A 17 33.03 17.02 12.28
C ILE A 17 33.90 18.18 11.78
N LYS A 18 33.29 19.24 11.24
CA LYS A 18 34.02 20.41 10.72
C LYS A 18 34.77 21.15 11.83
N CYS A 19 34.17 21.30 13.01
CA CYS A 19 34.83 21.92 14.17
C CYS A 19 36.03 21.09 14.64
N ARG A 20 35.88 19.77 14.80
CA ARG A 20 36.99 18.86 15.17
C ARG A 20 38.13 18.88 14.17
N MET A 21 37.83 19.01 12.86
CA MET A 21 38.86 19.12 11.83
C MET A 21 39.68 20.43 11.88
N LEU A 22 39.12 21.50 12.45
CA LEU A 22 39.78 22.82 12.54
C LEU A 22 40.51 23.02 13.86
N LEU A 23 40.18 22.25 14.89
CA LEU A 23 40.78 22.32 16.22
C LEU A 23 42.01 21.38 16.32
N PRO A 24 42.89 21.57 17.32
CA PRO A 24 44.00 20.66 17.57
C PRO A 24 43.50 19.22 17.72
N ARG A 25 44.17 18.27 17.06
CA ARG A 25 43.72 16.87 16.98
C ARG A 25 43.90 16.17 18.32
N GLU A 26 42.84 15.50 18.77
CA GLU A 26 42.92 14.57 19.89
C GLU A 26 43.63 13.31 19.40
N VAL A 27 44.67 12.90 20.12
CA VAL A 27 45.44 11.70 19.81
C VAL A 27 44.85 10.57 20.65
N ASN A 28 44.55 9.42 20.04
CA ASN A 28 44.01 8.28 20.76
C ASN A 28 45.08 7.63 21.67
N GLU A 29 44.70 6.65 22.51
CA GLU A 29 45.59 6.00 23.48
C GLU A 29 46.84 5.35 22.84
N GLU A 30 46.80 5.10 21.53
CA GLU A 30 47.87 4.48 20.73
C GLU A 30 48.72 5.51 19.96
N GLY A 31 48.42 6.81 20.06
CA GLY A 31 49.19 7.87 19.40
C GLY A 31 48.81 8.12 17.93
N GLU A 32 47.74 7.51 17.44
CA GLU A 32 47.20 7.68 16.09
C GLU A 32 46.14 8.79 16.02
N GLU A 33 46.11 9.49 14.89
CA GLU A 33 45.09 10.51 14.63
C GLU A 33 43.86 9.85 14.00
N GLU A 34 42.73 9.84 14.71
CA GLU A 34 41.47 9.33 14.19
C GLU A 34 40.83 10.37 13.24
N ASP A 35 40.52 9.99 11.99
CA ASP A 35 39.79 10.89 11.08
C ASP A 35 38.33 11.01 11.57
N PRO A 36 37.87 12.20 12.01
CA PRO A 36 36.50 12.38 12.52
C PRO A 36 35.42 12.12 11.45
N ARG A 37 35.79 11.94 10.18
CA ARG A 37 34.87 11.58 9.09
C ARG A 37 34.70 10.08 8.89
N ALA A 38 35.56 9.24 9.49
CA ALA A 38 35.63 7.81 9.18
C ALA A 38 34.27 7.10 9.33
N GLU A 39 33.58 7.34 10.46
CA GLU A 39 32.27 6.76 10.74
C GLU A 39 31.21 7.17 9.70
N LEU A 40 31.18 8.46 9.33
CA LEU A 40 30.23 8.97 8.34
C LEU A 40 30.52 8.40 6.95
N VAL A 41 31.80 8.28 6.57
CA VAL A 41 32.20 7.68 5.29
C VAL A 41 31.76 6.22 5.22
N GLN A 42 31.93 5.45 6.30
CA GLN A 42 31.49 4.06 6.36
C GLN A 42 29.98 3.95 6.17
N LYS A 43 29.19 4.75 6.89
CA LYS A 43 27.72 4.82 6.75
C LYS A 43 27.29 5.18 5.32
N LEU A 44 28.00 6.12 4.67
CA LEU A 44 27.72 6.52 3.29
C LEU A 44 28.05 5.41 2.28
N LEU A 45 29.13 4.66 2.48
CA LEU A 45 29.48 3.52 1.64
C LEU A 45 28.45 2.39 1.76
N GLU A 46 28.01 2.09 2.98
CA GLU A 46 26.97 1.11 3.25
C GLU A 46 25.64 1.52 2.60
N TYR A 47 25.21 2.78 2.80
CA TYR A 47 24.03 3.31 2.13
C TYR A 47 24.14 3.23 0.59
N LYS A 48 25.30 3.59 0.03
CA LYS A 48 25.56 3.49 -1.40
C LYS A 48 25.42 2.05 -1.91
N MET A 49 25.97 1.08 -1.19
CA MET A 49 25.85 -0.34 -1.52
C MET A 49 24.38 -0.78 -1.56
N TYR A 50 23.61 -0.53 -0.49
CA TYR A 50 22.20 -0.90 -0.45
C TYR A 50 21.35 -0.16 -1.48
N LYS A 51 21.68 1.10 -1.77
CA LYS A 51 21.02 1.87 -2.82
C LYS A 51 21.22 1.21 -4.20
N TYR A 52 22.42 0.74 -4.52
CA TYR A 52 22.64 -0.01 -5.77
C TYR A 52 21.90 -1.34 -5.80
N MET A 53 21.93 -2.10 -4.70
CA MET A 53 21.17 -3.35 -4.60
C MET A 53 19.66 -3.12 -4.81
N SER A 54 19.13 -2.00 -4.30
CA SER A 54 17.73 -1.63 -4.50
C SER A 54 17.38 -1.38 -5.97
N TYR A 55 18.30 -0.79 -6.74
CA TYR A 55 18.11 -0.60 -8.18
C TYR A 55 18.14 -1.93 -8.93
N GLU A 56 19.07 -2.82 -8.59
CA GLU A 56 19.13 -4.14 -9.20
C GLU A 56 17.86 -4.97 -8.91
N LEU A 57 17.34 -4.90 -7.68
CA LEU A 57 16.07 -5.55 -7.32
C LEU A 57 14.89 -4.96 -8.09
N LYS A 58 14.87 -3.63 -8.27
CA LYS A 58 13.85 -2.96 -9.08
C LYS A 58 13.88 -3.44 -10.53
N ASP A 59 15.07 -3.57 -11.12
CA ASP A 59 15.21 -4.06 -12.50
C ASP A 59 14.74 -5.52 -12.61
N ARG A 60 15.14 -6.38 -11.67
CA ARG A 60 14.64 -7.77 -11.60
C ARG A 60 13.13 -7.86 -11.43
N GLN A 61 12.52 -6.95 -10.66
CA GLN A 61 11.07 -6.87 -10.51
C GLN A 61 10.40 -6.50 -11.83
N VAL A 62 10.94 -5.54 -12.57
CA VAL A 62 10.43 -5.14 -13.90
C VAL A 62 10.53 -6.31 -14.88
N ASP A 63 11.62 -7.06 -14.87
CA ASP A 63 11.79 -8.24 -15.71
C ASP A 63 10.85 -9.39 -15.31
N ALA A 64 10.68 -9.63 -14.01
CA ALA A 64 9.73 -10.61 -13.50
C ALA A 64 8.30 -10.28 -13.91
N ALA A 65 7.92 -9.00 -13.92
CA ALA A 65 6.60 -8.54 -14.34
C ALA A 65 6.30 -8.80 -15.83
N ARG A 66 7.33 -9.01 -16.66
CA ARG A 66 7.17 -9.41 -18.07
C ARG A 66 6.90 -10.91 -18.23
N THR A 67 7.13 -11.70 -17.19
CA THR A 67 6.90 -13.15 -17.23
C THR A 67 5.47 -13.44 -16.79
N LEU A 68 4.65 -13.94 -17.72
CA LEU A 68 3.29 -14.41 -17.42
C LEU A 68 3.31 -15.91 -17.20
N PHE A 69 2.83 -16.36 -16.06
CA PHE A 69 2.60 -17.78 -15.78
C PHE A 69 1.13 -18.10 -16.04
N LYS A 70 0.88 -19.22 -16.73
CA LYS A 70 -0.46 -19.78 -16.80
C LYS A 70 -0.76 -20.50 -15.48
N GLU A 71 -1.98 -20.37 -14.99
CA GLU A 71 -2.46 -21.23 -13.91
C GLU A 71 -2.34 -22.71 -14.30
N LYS A 72 -2.05 -23.56 -13.31
CA LYS A 72 -1.92 -25.00 -13.54
C LYS A 72 -3.22 -25.54 -14.14
N THR A 73 -3.18 -25.91 -15.41
CA THR A 73 -4.28 -26.62 -16.06
C THR A 73 -4.18 -28.10 -15.69
N LEU A 74 -4.72 -28.46 -14.53
CA LEU A 74 -4.89 -29.86 -14.15
C LEU A 74 -6.24 -30.37 -14.69
N PRO A 75 -6.31 -31.61 -15.21
CA PRO A 75 -7.57 -32.30 -15.43
C PRO A 75 -8.44 -32.27 -14.16
N LYS A 76 -9.77 -32.13 -14.33
CA LYS A 76 -10.72 -32.08 -13.21
C LYS A 76 -10.57 -33.26 -12.25
N GLU A 77 -10.32 -34.45 -12.80
CA GLU A 77 -10.10 -35.70 -12.05
C GLU A 77 -8.95 -35.58 -11.04
N ILE A 78 -7.91 -34.81 -11.36
CA ILE A 78 -6.76 -34.59 -10.48
C ILE A 78 -7.01 -33.43 -9.51
N GLN A 79 -7.77 -32.40 -9.91
CA GLN A 79 -8.18 -31.32 -9.02
C GLN A 79 -9.15 -31.79 -7.92
N ASP A 80 -10.04 -32.71 -8.26
CA ASP A 80 -11.07 -33.25 -7.37
C ASP A 80 -10.55 -34.41 -6.52
N TYR A 81 -9.40 -34.97 -6.88
CA TYR A 81 -8.74 -35.97 -6.06
C TYR A 81 -8.41 -35.38 -4.69
N ARG A 82 -9.02 -35.97 -3.65
CA ARG A 82 -8.67 -35.76 -2.25
C ARG A 82 -8.11 -37.10 -1.76
N PRO A 83 -6.79 -37.23 -1.56
CA PRO A 83 -6.26 -38.42 -0.93
C PRO A 83 -6.94 -38.58 0.43
N PRO A 84 -7.21 -39.82 0.89
CA PRO A 84 -7.76 -40.04 2.21
C PRO A 84 -6.84 -39.40 3.25
N VAL A 85 -7.38 -38.40 3.93
CA VAL A 85 -6.66 -37.59 4.89
C VAL A 85 -6.74 -38.29 6.24
N ASP A 86 -5.63 -38.83 6.70
CA ASP A 86 -5.52 -39.30 8.08
C ASP A 86 -5.31 -38.10 9.01
N MET A 87 -6.34 -37.77 9.78
CA MET A 87 -6.31 -36.65 10.73
C MET A 87 -5.23 -36.83 11.81
N ALA A 88 -4.87 -38.07 12.16
CA ALA A 88 -3.87 -38.34 13.18
C ALA A 88 -2.45 -37.98 12.71
N THR A 89 -2.13 -38.21 11.44
CA THR A 89 -0.86 -37.77 10.82
C THR A 89 -0.85 -36.27 10.53
N LEU A 90 -1.98 -35.67 10.18
CA LEU A 90 -2.07 -34.23 9.86
C LEU A 90 -2.00 -33.33 11.09
N LEU A 91 -2.59 -33.78 12.20
CA LEU A 91 -2.49 -33.14 13.51
C LEU A 91 -1.26 -33.62 14.30
N GLY A 92 -0.51 -34.57 13.74
CA GLY A 92 0.73 -35.08 14.32
C GLY A 92 1.74 -33.97 14.54
N GLY A 93 1.97 -33.59 15.81
CA GLY A 93 2.92 -32.54 16.19
C GLY A 93 2.37 -31.11 16.14
N VAL A 94 1.06 -30.93 15.97
CA VAL A 94 0.39 -29.64 16.21
C VAL A 94 -0.11 -29.62 17.65
N ASP A 95 0.73 -29.10 18.54
CA ASP A 95 0.35 -28.80 19.91
C ASP A 95 -0.37 -27.45 19.99
N LEU A 96 -1.21 -27.25 21.01
CA LEU A 96 -1.96 -26.01 21.23
C LEU A 96 -1.01 -24.79 21.33
N SER A 97 0.19 -25.02 21.86
CA SER A 97 1.29 -24.07 21.92
C SER A 97 1.70 -23.56 20.54
N ARG A 98 1.88 -24.44 19.56
CA ARG A 98 2.27 -24.09 18.18
C ARG A 98 1.17 -23.33 17.45
N LEU A 99 -0.10 -23.68 17.69
CA LEU A 99 -1.23 -22.92 17.16
C LEU A 99 -1.27 -21.51 17.74
N GLN A 100 -1.01 -21.37 19.05
CA GLN A 100 -0.92 -20.06 19.70
C GLN A 100 0.23 -19.21 19.16
N GLU A 101 1.40 -19.80 18.90
CA GLU A 101 2.54 -19.11 18.29
C GLU A 101 2.24 -18.64 16.86
N LEU A 102 1.61 -19.49 16.05
CA LEU A 102 1.18 -19.13 14.70
C LEU A 102 0.14 -18.01 14.73
N PHE A 103 -0.83 -18.08 15.63
CA PHE A 103 -1.83 -17.03 15.82
C PHE A 103 -1.17 -15.70 16.20
N LYS A 104 -0.27 -15.71 17.19
CA LYS A 104 0.50 -14.51 17.59
C LYS A 104 1.35 -13.96 16.44
N THR A 105 1.95 -14.82 15.63
CA THR A 105 2.77 -14.40 14.47
C THR A 105 1.91 -13.73 13.39
N VAL A 106 0.71 -14.23 13.15
CA VAL A 106 -0.24 -13.64 12.17
C VAL A 106 -0.77 -12.30 12.67
N MET A 107 -1.12 -12.20 13.96
CA MET A 107 -1.54 -10.93 14.58
C MET A 107 -0.40 -9.91 14.56
N LYS A 108 0.82 -10.32 14.91
CA LYS A 108 2.00 -9.45 14.86
C LYS A 108 2.29 -8.99 13.43
N ARG A 109 2.10 -9.81 12.40
CA ARG A 109 2.22 -9.38 10.99
C ARG A 109 1.19 -8.33 10.58
N GLN A 110 0.00 -8.31 11.18
CA GLN A 110 -0.96 -7.22 10.96
C GLN A 110 -0.51 -5.94 11.64
N GLU A 111 0.00 -6.03 12.86
CA GLU A 111 0.55 -4.90 13.61
C GLU A 111 1.84 -4.36 12.96
N ASP A 112 2.78 -5.20 12.54
CA ASP A 112 4.03 -4.81 11.88
C ASP A 112 3.82 -4.26 10.45
N LYS A 113 2.64 -4.49 9.85
CA LYS A 113 2.22 -3.79 8.62
C LYS A 113 1.91 -2.32 8.89
N ILE A 114 1.57 -1.99 10.13
CA ILE A 114 1.47 -0.65 10.69
C ILE A 114 2.86 -0.32 11.25
N ASP A 115 3.80 -0.06 10.36
CA ASP A 115 5.15 0.36 10.73
C ASP A 115 5.06 1.53 11.74
N PRO A 116 5.46 1.36 13.02
CA PRO A 116 5.25 2.38 14.04
C PRO A 116 6.07 3.65 13.79
N VAL A 117 7.16 3.54 13.02
CA VAL A 117 8.02 4.66 12.63
C VAL A 117 7.45 5.34 11.38
N ARG A 118 6.87 4.60 10.43
CA ARG A 118 6.20 5.18 9.25
C ARG A 118 4.75 5.58 9.45
N SER A 119 4.06 5.09 10.47
CA SER A 119 2.65 5.43 10.75
C SER A 119 2.49 6.82 11.40
N THR A 120 3.58 7.47 11.79
CA THR A 120 3.60 8.92 12.08
C THR A 120 3.87 9.79 10.85
N PHE A 121 4.21 9.19 9.69
CA PHE A 121 4.32 9.89 8.42
C PHE A 121 2.95 10.01 7.78
N GLY A 122 2.21 10.99 8.30
CA GLY A 122 0.84 11.27 7.89
C GLY A 122 -0.08 10.20 8.42
N GLN A 123 -1.08 10.60 9.20
CA GLN A 123 -2.38 10.03 8.94
C GLN A 123 -2.56 10.11 7.42
N ILE A 124 -2.49 8.97 6.73
CA ILE A 124 -3.36 8.81 5.59
C ILE A 124 -4.73 8.91 6.25
N GLU A 125 -5.24 10.14 6.34
CA GLU A 125 -6.65 10.36 6.50
C GLU A 125 -7.22 9.57 5.32
N LYS A 126 -7.73 8.37 5.63
CA LYS A 126 -8.71 7.79 4.76
C LYS A 126 -9.74 8.90 4.68
N ASP A 127 -9.89 9.51 3.51
CA ASP A 127 -11.16 10.12 3.17
C ASP A 127 -12.15 8.96 3.37
N GLU A 128 -12.75 8.87 4.56
CA GLU A 128 -13.78 7.91 4.89
C GLU A 128 -14.98 8.36 4.07
N VAL A 129 -14.95 8.00 2.79
CA VAL A 129 -16.08 8.19 1.92
C VAL A 129 -17.12 7.21 2.42
N ASP A 130 -18.07 7.74 3.19
CA ASP A 130 -19.22 6.99 3.65
C ASP A 130 -19.98 6.43 2.45
N MET A 131 -19.88 5.11 2.25
CA MET A 131 -20.51 4.41 1.14
C MET A 131 -22.04 4.49 1.24
N ASP A 132 -22.58 4.46 2.45
CA ASP A 132 -24.02 4.52 2.68
C ASP A 132 -24.54 5.93 2.34
N GLY A 133 -23.82 6.97 2.77
CA GLY A 133 -24.10 8.35 2.40
C GLY A 133 -24.02 8.62 0.89
N LYS A 134 -23.02 8.06 0.18
CA LYS A 134 -22.92 8.20 -1.28
C LYS A 134 -24.03 7.47 -2.02
N THR A 135 -24.47 6.31 -1.52
CA THR A 135 -25.60 5.58 -2.09
C THR A 135 -26.88 6.41 -1.99
N LEU A 136 -27.13 7.01 -0.82
CA LEU A 136 -28.28 7.90 -0.61
C LEU A 136 -28.24 9.12 -1.53
N TYR A 137 -27.07 9.76 -1.67
CA TYR A 137 -26.88 10.89 -2.59
C TYR A 137 -27.21 10.54 -4.04
N VAL A 138 -26.74 9.40 -4.55
CA VAL A 138 -27.02 8.97 -5.92
C VAL A 138 -28.50 8.63 -6.10
N GLU A 139 -29.14 8.00 -5.11
CA GLU A 139 -30.58 7.72 -5.14
C GLU A 139 -31.45 9.00 -5.11
N GLU A 140 -31.08 10.01 -4.32
CA GLU A 140 -31.77 11.32 -4.33
C GLU A 140 -31.59 12.06 -5.66
N TYR A 141 -30.39 11.96 -6.25
CA TYR A 141 -30.11 12.54 -7.56
C TYR A 141 -30.94 11.86 -8.66
N LEU A 142 -31.10 10.54 -8.59
CA LEU A 142 -31.95 9.75 -9.50
C LEU A 142 -33.44 10.12 -9.39
N ARG A 143 -33.92 10.45 -8.18
CA ARG A 143 -35.31 10.88 -7.98
C ARG A 143 -35.60 12.26 -8.56
N SER A 144 -34.62 13.16 -8.47
CA SER A 144 -34.76 14.53 -8.97
C SER A 144 -34.55 14.64 -10.48
N HIS A 145 -33.72 13.77 -11.07
CA HIS A 145 -33.37 13.78 -12.49
C HIS A 145 -33.61 12.40 -13.12
N LYS A 146 -34.64 12.28 -13.98
CA LYS A 146 -34.96 11.02 -14.66
C LYS A 146 -33.87 10.53 -15.62
N THR A 147 -33.18 11.47 -16.28
CA THR A 147 -32.09 11.19 -17.22
C THR A 147 -31.02 12.27 -17.05
N PHE A 148 -29.77 11.87 -16.83
CA PHE A 148 -28.65 12.80 -16.63
C PHE A 148 -27.32 12.19 -17.08
N SER A 149 -26.33 13.05 -17.25
CA SER A 149 -24.95 12.68 -17.55
C SER A 149 -24.21 12.24 -16.28
N PHE A 150 -23.37 11.21 -16.39
CA PHE A 150 -22.48 10.80 -15.31
C PHE A 150 -21.50 11.92 -14.93
N VAL A 151 -21.05 12.73 -15.89
CA VAL A 151 -20.20 13.90 -15.61
C VAL A 151 -20.95 14.90 -14.71
N ALA A 152 -22.24 15.14 -14.97
CA ALA A 152 -23.06 16.04 -14.15
C ALA A 152 -23.25 15.51 -12.71
N LEU A 153 -23.34 14.19 -12.52
CA LEU A 153 -23.38 13.57 -11.18
C LEU A 153 -22.07 13.79 -10.39
N LEU A 154 -20.95 13.93 -11.10
CA LEU A 154 -19.61 14.10 -10.53
C LEU A 154 -19.22 15.56 -10.24
N GLU A 155 -19.96 16.56 -10.73
CA GLU A 155 -19.60 17.98 -10.56
C GLU A 155 -19.50 18.42 -9.08
N GLY A 156 -20.17 17.71 -8.16
CA GLY A 156 -20.11 17.98 -6.72
C GLY A 156 -19.00 17.26 -5.95
N GLN A 157 -18.22 16.38 -6.60
CA GLN A 157 -17.23 15.53 -5.92
C GLN A 157 -15.89 16.26 -5.76
N ARG A 158 -15.31 16.21 -4.56
CA ARG A 158 -14.10 16.97 -4.18
C ARG A 158 -12.83 16.13 -4.22
N SER A 159 -12.94 14.81 -4.11
CA SER A 159 -11.78 13.88 -4.06
C SER A 159 -11.86 12.79 -5.13
N LYS A 160 -10.69 12.32 -5.59
CA LYS A 160 -10.58 11.17 -6.52
C LYS A 160 -11.22 9.91 -5.93
N MET A 161 -11.13 9.74 -4.61
CA MET A 161 -11.76 8.62 -3.91
C MET A 161 -13.29 8.68 -3.98
N GLU A 162 -13.87 9.87 -3.85
CA GLU A 162 -15.33 10.05 -3.99
C GLU A 162 -15.83 9.73 -5.40
N ILE A 163 -15.05 10.09 -6.42
CA ILE A 163 -15.38 9.77 -7.82
C ILE A 163 -15.41 8.25 -8.02
N ILE A 164 -14.40 7.54 -7.51
CA ILE A 164 -14.31 6.07 -7.61
C ILE A 164 -15.48 5.41 -6.88
N VAL A 165 -15.79 5.84 -5.65
CA VAL A 165 -16.89 5.27 -4.87
C VAL A 165 -18.24 5.56 -5.54
N THR A 166 -18.46 6.77 -6.05
CA THR A 166 -19.69 7.12 -6.78
C THR A 166 -19.86 6.25 -8.03
N PHE A 167 -18.77 5.96 -8.75
CA PHE A 167 -18.79 5.05 -9.88
C PHE A 167 -19.16 3.62 -9.48
N LEU A 168 -18.60 3.11 -8.37
CA LEU A 168 -18.94 1.78 -7.84
C LEU A 168 -20.42 1.69 -7.43
N VAL A 169 -20.97 2.74 -6.80
CA VAL A 169 -22.39 2.82 -6.44
C VAL A 169 -23.27 2.77 -7.70
N VAL A 170 -22.93 3.51 -8.76
CA VAL A 170 -23.65 3.47 -10.04
C VAL A 170 -23.62 2.06 -10.65
N LEU A 171 -22.47 1.38 -10.63
CA LEU A 171 -22.38 -0.01 -11.12
C LEU A 171 -23.21 -0.99 -10.28
N GLU A 172 -23.26 -0.80 -8.96
CA GLU A 172 -24.08 -1.63 -8.09
C GLU A 172 -25.58 -1.39 -8.34
N LEU A 173 -26.01 -0.13 -8.52
CA LEU A 173 -27.40 0.20 -8.86
C LEU A 173 -27.81 -0.35 -10.23
N MET A 174 -26.88 -0.37 -11.19
CA MET A 174 -27.10 -1.02 -12.49
C MET A 174 -27.26 -2.53 -12.34
N LYS A 175 -26.44 -3.17 -11.51
CA LYS A 175 -26.50 -4.60 -11.23
C LYS A 175 -27.79 -5.01 -10.50
N VAL A 176 -28.31 -4.15 -9.62
CA VAL A 176 -29.60 -4.34 -8.93
C VAL A 176 -30.80 -4.02 -9.84
N GLY A 177 -30.57 -3.37 -10.98
CA GLY A 177 -31.59 -3.09 -12.01
C GLY A 177 -32.35 -1.77 -11.82
N LYS A 178 -31.96 -0.94 -10.85
CA LYS A 178 -32.61 0.35 -10.55
C LYS A 178 -32.33 1.42 -11.62
N ILE A 179 -31.23 1.30 -12.36
CA ILE A 179 -30.83 2.26 -13.39
C ILE A 179 -30.45 1.55 -14.69
N SER A 180 -30.64 2.25 -15.81
CA SER A 180 -30.17 1.87 -17.14
C SER A 180 -29.13 2.88 -17.63
N ILE A 181 -28.14 2.40 -18.36
CA ILE A 181 -27.01 3.20 -18.82
C ILE A 181 -26.90 3.08 -20.34
N ALA A 182 -26.67 4.21 -21.00
CA ALA A 182 -26.33 4.28 -22.42
C ALA A 182 -25.00 5.00 -22.61
N GLN A 183 -24.08 4.38 -23.36
CA GLN A 183 -22.80 4.97 -23.74
C GLN A 183 -22.58 4.70 -25.23
N GLU A 184 -22.32 5.76 -26.01
CA GLU A 184 -22.16 5.63 -27.46
C GLU A 184 -20.86 4.92 -27.85
N ASP A 185 -19.76 5.22 -27.15
CA ASP A 185 -18.42 4.73 -27.48
C ASP A 185 -17.53 4.70 -26.23
N THR A 186 -16.45 3.94 -26.27
CA THR A 186 -15.54 3.79 -25.12
C THR A 186 -14.95 5.16 -24.76
N PHE A 187 -14.94 5.50 -23.46
CA PHE A 187 -14.49 6.81 -22.93
C PHE A 187 -15.35 8.03 -23.29
N LYS A 188 -16.49 7.85 -23.96
CA LYS A 188 -17.50 8.93 -24.07
C LYS A 188 -18.36 9.03 -22.82
N ASP A 189 -19.12 10.11 -22.75
CA ASP A 189 -20.04 10.36 -21.64
C ASP A 189 -21.05 9.22 -21.46
N ILE A 190 -21.44 8.99 -20.21
CA ILE A 190 -22.31 7.91 -19.78
C ILE A 190 -23.65 8.53 -19.39
N ILE A 191 -24.70 8.23 -20.15
CA ILE A 191 -26.06 8.71 -19.86
C ILE A 191 -26.73 7.69 -18.94
N ILE A 192 -27.18 8.16 -17.78
CA ILE A 192 -27.85 7.36 -16.76
C ILE A 192 -29.35 7.70 -16.78
N THR A 193 -30.18 6.66 -16.80
CA THR A 193 -31.65 6.76 -16.76
C THR A 193 -32.19 5.93 -15.60
N SER A 194 -33.08 6.49 -14.79
CA SER A 194 -33.76 5.74 -13.73
C SER A 194 -34.78 4.77 -14.33
N ASN A 195 -34.77 3.51 -13.89
CA ASN A 195 -35.78 2.51 -14.29
C ASN A 195 -37.02 2.53 -13.36
N GLU A 196 -36.94 3.17 -12.20
CA GLU A 196 -38.03 3.27 -11.24
C GLU A 196 -38.93 4.49 -11.54
N MET A 197 -40.26 4.24 -11.55
CA MET A 197 -41.33 5.22 -11.38
C MET A 197 -41.59 5.47 -9.91
#